data_AF-I4HQ47-F1
#
_entry.id   AF-I4HQ47-F1
#
_cell.length_a   1.000
_cell.length_b   1.000
_cell.length_c   1.000
_cell.angle_alpha   90.00
_cell.angle_beta   90.00
_cell.angle_gamma   90.00
#
_symmetry.space_group_name_H-M   'P 1'
#
loop_
_entity.id
_entity.type
_entity.pdbx_description
1 polymer ?
#
loop_
_entity_poly.entity_id
_entity_poly.type
_entity_poly.pdbx_seq_one_letter_code
_entity_poly.pdbx_strand_id
1 'polypeptide(L)'
;MRFYLEYINHSGRLQKKSAHRRLQAGFTITEVLLAGLMMLIAVLVAGNGLINLLRSNYRANADSEIQNNLNRTLEFVSDEVRRAKIIAENENEIRPTQPLNWKGIPGARAVLAFQIPDPSNPSYPLDRQIVYYTRNPDPDEISLTGPRVLWRYGPQLDANGNYDTFNWQHSPVIDRLAAAVNDPICDDPTFTRIPQTGKVDDFYTCVPEGRNQVILHAKAQVRMTTNEELEYSVSTRVFPIPCQKFCDLDSPTYFYLTADDGALPDKRPIPIVIVPATVKAEIIQGGTCTFSPSCGVLTAPKGDLPGTPEGAFGSPVDAIPGDGIAVHVDGLHNVFGNKTRDVDVYTSDSRDSPRNLDNNQVLFVFTTKTTPPNSYQILVTIEPK
;
A
#
# COMPACT_ATOMS: atom_id res chain seq x y z
N MET A 1 97.75 18.45 17.72
CA MET A 1 98.33 19.42 18.67
C MET A 1 97.20 19.91 19.56
N ARG A 2 97.16 19.82 20.88
CA ARG A 2 98.05 19.35 21.95
C ARG A 2 97.14 18.69 23.00
N PHE A 3 97.57 17.54 23.51
CA PHE A 3 97.17 17.08 24.85
C PHE A 3 97.92 17.92 25.88
N TYR A 4 97.29 18.21 27.01
CA TYR A 4 97.99 18.22 28.29
C TYR A 4 97.22 17.32 29.27
N LEU A 5 97.92 16.27 29.67
CA LEU A 5 97.68 15.40 30.80
C LEU A 5 98.13 16.10 32.08
N GLU A 6 97.39 15.87 33.16
CA GLU A 6 97.88 15.68 34.55
C GLU A 6 96.70 15.03 35.29
N TYR A 7 96.57 13.69 35.33
CA TYR A 7 97.21 12.73 36.25
C TYR A 7 97.15 13.14 37.73
N ILE A 8 96.42 12.37 38.54
CA ILE A 8 96.96 11.63 39.69
C ILE A 8 96.00 10.51 40.06
N ASN A 9 96.59 9.32 40.10
CA ASN A 9 96.05 8.04 40.49
C ASN A 9 96.17 7.91 42.02
N HIS A 10 95.11 7.53 42.73
CA HIS A 10 95.30 6.86 44.03
C HIS A 10 94.16 5.86 44.30
N SER A 11 94.56 4.60 44.24
CA SER A 11 93.84 3.41 44.66
C SER A 11 93.27 3.56 46.08
N GLY A 12 91.96 3.36 46.22
CA GLY A 12 91.30 3.34 47.52
C GLY A 12 90.07 2.46 47.48
N ARG A 13 90.26 1.18 47.87
CA ARG A 13 89.24 0.24 48.38
C ARG A 13 87.95 0.06 47.56
N LEU A 14 87.82 -1.15 47.02
CA LEU A 14 86.53 -1.78 46.73
C LEU A 14 85.61 -1.72 47.96
N GLN A 15 84.72 -0.73 48.00
CA GLN A 15 83.58 -0.74 48.91
C GLN A 15 82.51 -1.68 48.32
N LYS A 16 82.52 -2.88 48.89
CA LYS A 16 81.40 -3.80 49.11
C LYS A 16 80.05 -3.23 48.62
N LYS A 17 79.46 -3.86 47.59
CA LYS A 17 78.05 -3.70 47.22
C LYS A 17 77.19 -3.76 48.49
N SER A 18 76.76 -2.62 48.99
CA SER A 18 75.54 -2.54 49.78
C SER A 18 74.42 -2.47 48.77
N ALA A 19 73.65 -3.55 48.66
CA ALA A 19 72.31 -3.45 48.15
C ALA A 19 71.62 -2.37 49.01
N HIS A 20 71.40 -1.18 48.45
CA HIS A 20 70.46 -0.26 49.03
C HIS A 20 69.13 -1.02 49.11
N ARG A 21 68.81 -1.53 50.30
CA ARG A 21 67.41 -1.74 50.68
C ARG A 21 66.77 -0.40 50.39
N ARG A 22 65.96 -0.32 49.32
CA ARG A 22 64.93 0.70 49.22
C ARG A 22 64.16 0.57 50.52
N LEU A 23 64.37 1.50 51.44
CA LEU A 23 63.47 1.68 52.55
C LEU A 23 62.12 1.92 51.88
N GLN A 24 61.24 0.92 51.92
CA GLN A 24 59.82 1.14 51.76
C GLN A 24 59.44 2.08 52.90
N ALA A 25 59.50 3.38 52.63
CA ALA A 25 58.86 4.37 53.46
C ALA A 25 57.37 3.98 53.46
N GLY A 26 56.85 3.63 54.63
CA GLY A 26 55.42 3.47 54.79
C GLY A 26 54.73 4.78 54.39
N PHE A 27 53.56 4.68 53.76
CA PHE A 27 52.80 5.85 53.34
C PHE A 27 52.47 6.74 54.55
N THR A 28 52.64 8.04 54.38
CA THR A 28 52.17 9.00 55.37
C THR A 28 50.64 9.04 55.36
N ILE A 29 49.99 9.29 56.51
CA ILE A 29 48.53 9.33 56.63
C ILE A 29 47.92 10.31 55.61
N THR A 30 48.59 11.44 55.37
CA THR A 30 48.18 12.47 54.40
C THR A 30 48.21 11.99 52.94
N GLU A 31 49.17 11.15 52.55
CA GLU A 31 49.25 10.59 51.19
C GLU A 31 48.12 9.58 50.93
N VAL A 32 47.83 8.72 51.92
CA VAL A 32 46.71 7.77 51.83
C VAL A 32 45.37 8.51 51.75
N LEU A 33 45.22 9.59 52.52
CA LEU A 33 44.00 10.40 52.53
C LEU A 33 43.81 11.15 51.19
N LEU A 34 44.88 11.69 50.62
CA LEU A 34 44.85 12.32 49.30
C LEU A 34 44.56 11.31 48.19
N ALA A 35 45.20 10.14 48.21
CA ALA A 35 44.95 9.07 47.25
C ALA A 35 43.50 8.56 47.34
N GLY A 36 42.97 8.40 48.56
CA GLY A 36 41.58 8.03 48.80
C GLY A 36 40.60 9.08 48.27
N LEU A 37 40.88 10.36 48.47
CA LEU A 37 40.07 11.45 47.93
C LEU A 37 40.07 11.47 46.40
N MET A 38 41.25 11.34 45.77
CA MET A 38 41.37 11.28 44.32
C MET A 38 40.65 10.06 43.74
N MET A 39 40.74 8.90 44.39
CA MET A 39 40.03 7.70 43.99
C MET A 39 38.51 7.88 44.10
N LEU A 40 38.02 8.50 45.18
CA LEU A 40 36.59 8.78 45.34
C LEU A 40 36.06 9.71 44.25
N ILE A 41 36.80 10.78 43.92
CA ILE A 41 36.44 11.69 42.82
C ILE A 41 36.45 10.93 41.48
N ALA A 42 37.47 10.13 41.22
CA ALA A 42 37.57 9.34 39.99
C ALA A 42 36.39 8.37 39.83
N VAL A 43 36.01 7.66 40.90
CA VAL A 43 34.86 6.74 40.90
C VAL A 43 33.54 7.49 40.67
N LEU A 44 33.36 8.68 41.26
CA LEU A 44 32.15 9.49 41.04
C LEU A 44 32.04 10.01 39.60
N VAL A 45 33.15 10.47 39.02
CA VAL A 45 33.18 10.93 37.62
C VAL A 45 32.94 9.77 36.66
N ALA A 46 33.61 8.63 36.86
CA ALA A 46 33.43 7.44 36.04
C ALA A 46 32.00 6.87 36.17
N GLY A 47 31.44 6.87 37.39
CA GLY A 47 30.08 6.43 37.66
C GLY A 47 29.03 7.30 36.95
N ASN A 48 29.16 8.62 37.03
CA ASN A 48 28.29 9.54 36.29
C ASN A 48 28.44 9.36 34.76
N GLY A 49 29.68 9.19 34.28
CA GLY A 49 29.95 8.93 32.86
C GLY A 49 29.25 7.67 32.36
N LEU A 50 29.35 6.56 33.10
CA LEU A 50 28.70 5.29 32.75
C LEU A 50 27.17 5.42 32.76
N ILE A 51 26.58 6.08 33.76
CA ILE A 51 25.12 6.29 33.84
C ILE A 51 24.63 7.09 32.63
N ASN A 52 25.36 8.14 32.24
CA ASN A 52 25.00 8.95 31.07
C ASN A 52 25.11 8.15 29.76
N LEU A 53 26.14 7.33 29.60
CA LEU A 53 26.29 6.44 28.44
C LEU A 53 25.17 5.40 28.38
N LEU A 54 24.85 4.76 29.52
CA LEU A 54 23.75 3.80 29.60
C LEU A 54 22.42 4.47 29.23
N ARG A 55 22.11 5.64 29.81
CA ARG A 55 20.89 6.39 29.49
C ARG A 55 20.82 6.74 28.01
N SER A 56 21.92 7.20 27.43
CA SER A 56 22.02 7.49 25.99
C SER A 56 21.75 6.26 25.13
N ASN A 57 22.36 5.12 25.47
CA ASN A 57 22.17 3.86 24.74
C ASN A 57 20.73 3.34 24.85
N TYR A 58 20.14 3.38 26.05
CA TYR A 58 18.73 3.01 26.23
C TYR A 58 17.81 3.91 25.42
N ARG A 59 18.08 5.22 25.40
CA ARG A 59 17.30 6.17 24.62
C ARG A 59 17.41 5.94 23.13
N ALA A 60 18.62 5.75 22.61
CA ALA A 60 18.86 5.45 21.20
C ALA A 60 18.22 4.13 20.77
N ASN A 61 18.28 3.10 21.61
CA ASN A 61 17.64 1.82 21.34
C ASN A 61 16.11 1.94 21.31
N ALA A 62 15.51 2.63 22.29
CA ALA A 62 14.07 2.87 22.32
C ALA A 62 13.59 3.69 21.12
N ASP A 63 14.38 4.68 20.69
CA ASP A 63 14.11 5.48 19.49
C ASP A 63 14.18 4.65 18.21
N SER A 64 15.19 3.80 18.07
CA SER A 64 15.28 2.90 16.92
C SER A 64 14.13 1.89 16.89
N GLU A 65 13.77 1.31 18.05
CA GLU A 65 12.67 0.33 18.16
C GLU A 65 11.32 0.97 17.79
N ILE A 66 11.00 2.14 18.35
CA ILE A 66 9.71 2.79 18.12
C ILE A 66 9.57 3.23 16.66
N GLN A 67 10.63 3.78 16.07
CA GLN A 67 10.63 4.17 14.66
C GLN A 67 10.47 2.97 13.76
N ASN A 68 11.24 1.90 13.99
CA ASN A 68 11.17 0.69 13.17
C ASN A 68 9.80 0.02 13.24
N ASN A 69 9.23 -0.12 14.44
CA ASN A 69 7.92 -0.76 14.61
C ASN A 69 6.79 0.07 13.99
N LEU A 70 6.82 1.40 14.17
CA LEU A 70 5.78 2.28 13.63
C LEU A 70 5.87 2.38 12.10
N ASN A 71 7.08 2.47 11.54
CA ASN A 71 7.28 2.47 10.09
C ASN A 71 6.85 1.15 9.45
N ARG A 72 7.24 0.01 10.03
CA ARG A 72 6.79 -1.32 9.56
C ARG A 72 5.28 -1.47 9.63
N THR A 73 4.65 -0.88 10.65
CA THR A 73 3.18 -0.88 10.77
C THR A 73 2.54 -0.05 9.68
N LEU A 74 3.04 1.15 9.42
CA LEU A 74 2.52 1.97 8.34
C LEU A 74 2.74 1.33 6.97
N GLU A 75 3.86 0.65 6.74
CA GLU A 75 4.09 -0.14 5.52
C GLU A 75 3.04 -1.25 5.37
N PHE A 76 2.81 -2.03 6.44
CA PHE A 76 1.80 -3.09 6.44
C PHE A 76 0.39 -2.56 6.14
N VAL A 77 -0.05 -1.52 6.86
CA VAL A 77 -1.38 -0.91 6.63
C VAL A 77 -1.44 -0.29 5.22
N SER A 78 -0.36 0.34 4.75
CA SER A 78 -0.29 0.89 3.40
C SER A 78 -0.43 -0.19 2.34
N ASP A 79 0.19 -1.35 2.52
CA ASP A 79 0.09 -2.46 1.57
C ASP A 79 -1.32 -3.05 1.53
N GLU A 80 -2.04 -3.10 2.66
CA GLU A 80 -3.44 -3.50 2.64
C GLU A 80 -4.33 -2.44 1.99
N VAL A 81 -4.10 -1.16 2.26
CA VAL A 81 -4.82 -0.05 1.60
C VAL A 81 -4.55 -0.04 0.10
N ARG A 82 -3.32 -0.35 -0.35
CA ARG A 82 -2.99 -0.50 -1.77
C ARG A 82 -3.83 -1.60 -2.44
N ARG A 83 -4.24 -2.63 -1.71
CA ARG A 83 -5.12 -3.71 -2.21
C ARG A 83 -6.60 -3.39 -2.11
N ALA A 84 -6.97 -2.23 -1.56
CA ALA A 84 -8.36 -1.84 -1.43
C ALA A 84 -8.97 -1.50 -2.79
N LYS A 85 -10.24 -1.89 -2.96
CA LYS A 85 -11.09 -1.49 -4.08
C LYS A 85 -11.96 -0.28 -3.73
N ILE A 86 -12.47 -0.25 -2.49
CA ILE A 86 -13.32 0.82 -1.96
C ILE A 86 -12.80 1.17 -0.57
N ILE A 87 -12.64 2.46 -0.30
CA ILE A 87 -12.28 2.98 1.02
C ILE A 87 -13.52 3.67 1.60
N ALA A 88 -13.76 3.50 2.90
CA ALA A 88 -14.80 4.27 3.59
C ALA A 88 -14.33 5.73 3.74
N GLU A 89 -15.11 6.68 3.22
CA GLU A 89 -14.76 8.10 3.21
C GLU A 89 -15.07 8.77 4.56
N ASN A 90 -15.92 8.16 5.37
CA ASN A 90 -16.32 8.65 6.68
C ASN A 90 -16.73 7.51 7.63
N GLU A 91 -16.91 7.83 8.92
CA GLU A 91 -17.31 6.85 9.94
C GLU A 91 -18.67 6.18 9.68
N ASN A 92 -19.60 6.87 9.01
CA ASN A 92 -20.94 6.34 8.75
C ASN A 92 -20.92 5.25 7.68
N GLU A 93 -19.93 5.26 6.80
CA GLU A 93 -19.69 4.23 5.79
C GLU A 93 -19.00 2.97 6.35
N ILE A 94 -18.46 3.05 7.57
CA ILE A 94 -17.87 1.90 8.26
C ILE A 94 -19.00 1.01 8.79
N ARG A 95 -19.26 -0.06 8.03
CA ARG A 95 -20.31 -1.02 8.33
C ARG A 95 -19.84 -1.92 9.48
N PRO A 96 -20.65 -2.07 10.55
CA PRO A 96 -20.42 -3.10 11.55
C PRO A 96 -20.65 -4.47 10.90
N THR A 97 -19.57 -5.19 10.58
CA THR A 97 -19.64 -6.55 10.06
C THR A 97 -19.92 -7.52 11.21
N GLN A 98 -21.14 -8.07 11.25
CA GLN A 98 -21.52 -9.11 12.23
C GLN A 98 -20.86 -10.46 11.91
N PRO A 99 -20.60 -11.33 12.92
CA PRO A 99 -20.92 -11.20 14.35
C PRO A 99 -19.77 -10.64 15.22
N LEU A 100 -18.55 -10.50 14.70
CA LEU A 100 -17.34 -10.01 15.41
C LEU A 100 -17.14 -8.50 15.21
N ASN A 101 -18.14 -7.72 15.62
CA ASN A 101 -18.20 -6.29 15.37
C ASN A 101 -17.30 -5.50 16.34
N TRP A 102 -16.38 -4.67 15.81
CA TRP A 102 -15.55 -3.76 16.59
C TRP A 102 -16.34 -2.78 17.47
N LYS A 103 -17.56 -2.38 17.05
CA LYS A 103 -18.42 -1.47 17.85
C LYS A 103 -18.87 -2.07 19.18
N GLY A 104 -18.84 -3.40 19.31
CA GLY A 104 -19.18 -4.08 20.56
C GLY A 104 -18.04 -4.07 21.60
N ILE A 105 -16.84 -3.66 21.21
CA ILE A 105 -15.67 -3.65 22.08
C ILE A 105 -15.61 -2.31 22.84
N PRO A 106 -15.62 -2.33 24.18
CA PRO A 106 -15.53 -1.11 24.97
C PRO A 106 -14.27 -0.29 24.63
N GLY A 107 -14.46 1.01 24.36
CA GLY A 107 -13.36 1.92 24.04
C GLY A 107 -12.74 1.74 22.65
N ALA A 108 -13.26 0.83 21.81
CA ALA A 108 -12.82 0.70 20.43
C ALA A 108 -13.32 1.86 19.55
N ARG A 109 -12.42 2.39 18.73
CA ARG A 109 -12.71 3.47 17.79
C ARG A 109 -12.14 3.12 16.42
N ALA A 110 -12.98 3.04 15.40
CA ALA A 110 -12.53 2.75 14.04
C ALA A 110 -11.79 3.95 13.45
N VAL A 111 -10.62 3.68 12.88
CA VAL A 111 -9.71 4.71 12.34
C VAL A 111 -9.56 4.60 10.82
N LEU A 112 -9.89 3.45 10.24
CA LEU A 112 -9.83 3.18 8.81
C LEU A 112 -10.69 1.96 8.49
N ALA A 113 -11.40 1.97 7.36
CA ALA A 113 -12.04 0.78 6.83
C ALA A 113 -12.02 0.78 5.30
N PHE A 114 -11.90 -0.40 4.71
CA PHE A 114 -11.91 -0.58 3.27
C PHE A 114 -12.34 -1.99 2.88
N GLN A 115 -12.71 -2.17 1.62
CA GLN A 115 -13.04 -3.45 1.01
C GLN A 115 -11.98 -3.81 -0.02
N ILE A 116 -11.61 -5.08 -0.04
CA ILE A 116 -10.73 -5.66 -1.07
C ILE A 116 -11.58 -6.30 -2.17
N PRO A 117 -11.04 -6.54 -3.37
CA PRO A 117 -11.70 -7.36 -4.39
C PRO A 117 -11.99 -8.77 -3.85
N ASP A 118 -13.11 -9.37 -4.25
CA ASP A 118 -13.39 -10.77 -3.96
C ASP A 118 -12.42 -11.66 -4.76
N PRO A 119 -11.62 -12.54 -4.11
CA PRO A 119 -10.72 -13.46 -4.81
C PRO A 119 -11.42 -14.37 -5.82
N SER A 120 -12.71 -14.68 -5.62
CA SER A 120 -13.49 -15.51 -6.53
C SER A 120 -14.10 -14.72 -7.69
N ASN A 121 -14.25 -13.40 -7.52
CA ASN A 121 -14.77 -12.49 -8.54
C ASN A 121 -14.21 -11.07 -8.34
N PRO A 122 -13.00 -10.79 -8.87
CA PRO A 122 -12.28 -9.52 -8.63
C PRO A 122 -13.03 -8.28 -9.12
N SER A 123 -14.04 -8.46 -9.98
CA SER A 123 -14.95 -7.40 -10.43
C SER A 123 -15.86 -6.86 -9.32
N TYR A 124 -16.06 -7.58 -8.23
CA TYR A 124 -16.87 -7.14 -7.09
C TYR A 124 -16.01 -6.96 -5.82
N PRO A 125 -16.34 -6.00 -4.95
CA PRO A 125 -15.74 -5.93 -3.63
C PRO A 125 -16.23 -7.09 -2.77
N LEU A 126 -15.40 -7.55 -1.86
CA LEU A 126 -15.79 -8.49 -0.82
C LEU A 126 -16.94 -7.88 0.00
N ASP A 127 -17.90 -8.72 0.40
CA ASP A 127 -19.12 -8.32 1.13
C ASP A 127 -18.82 -7.62 2.47
N ARG A 128 -17.67 -7.93 3.06
CA ARG A 128 -17.19 -7.43 4.35
C ARG A 128 -16.05 -6.42 4.21
N GLN A 129 -15.99 -5.47 5.13
CA GLN A 129 -14.92 -4.48 5.25
C GLN A 129 -13.83 -4.97 6.20
N ILE A 130 -12.57 -4.79 5.81
CA ILE A 130 -11.43 -4.82 6.73
C ILE A 130 -11.47 -3.52 7.53
N VAL A 131 -11.45 -3.62 8.86
CA VAL A 131 -11.57 -2.47 9.77
C VAL A 131 -10.37 -2.41 10.69
N TYR A 132 -9.72 -1.26 10.68
CA TYR A 132 -8.72 -0.89 11.67
C TYR A 132 -9.37 -0.05 12.76
N TYR A 133 -9.09 -0.38 14.01
CA TYR A 133 -9.61 0.33 15.17
C TYR A 133 -8.59 0.38 16.29
N THR A 134 -8.64 1.44 17.08
CA THR A 134 -7.81 1.59 18.28
C THR A 134 -8.62 1.29 19.52
N ARG A 135 -8.05 0.56 20.47
CA ARG A 135 -8.63 0.35 21.81
C ARG A 135 -7.56 0.42 22.87
N ASN A 136 -7.98 0.65 24.10
CA ASN A 136 -7.11 0.45 25.25
C ASN A 136 -6.91 -1.06 25.44
N PRO A 137 -5.71 -1.52 25.84
CA PRO A 137 -5.52 -2.91 26.19
C PRO A 137 -6.42 -3.27 27.37
N ASP A 138 -6.99 -4.48 27.33
CA ASP A 138 -7.73 -5.02 28.46
C ASP A 138 -6.75 -5.27 29.62
N PRO A 139 -7.09 -4.96 30.89
CA PRO A 139 -6.27 -5.33 32.04
C PRO A 139 -5.79 -6.80 32.05
N ASP A 140 -6.56 -7.70 31.45
CA ASP A 140 -6.24 -9.13 31.35
C ASP A 140 -5.23 -9.46 30.22
N GLU A 141 -4.95 -8.52 29.30
CA GLU A 141 -3.99 -8.64 28.19
C GLU A 141 -2.57 -8.19 28.61
N ILE A 142 -1.95 -8.96 29.52
CA ILE A 142 -0.68 -8.65 30.20
C ILE A 142 0.50 -8.35 29.24
N SER A 143 0.46 -8.84 28.00
CA SER A 143 1.53 -8.63 27.01
C SER A 143 1.50 -7.26 26.31
N LEU A 144 0.40 -6.52 26.41
CA LEU A 144 0.23 -5.21 25.77
C LEU A 144 0.49 -4.11 26.79
N THR A 145 1.51 -3.32 26.53
CA THR A 145 2.11 -2.38 27.50
C THR A 145 1.83 -0.92 27.17
N GLY A 146 1.40 -0.63 25.95
CA GLY A 146 1.08 0.70 25.48
C GLY A 146 -0.26 1.21 26.00
N PRO A 147 -0.46 2.55 26.05
CA PRO A 147 -1.73 3.10 26.46
C PRO A 147 -2.84 2.81 25.44
N ARG A 148 -2.49 2.67 24.15
CA ARG A 148 -3.41 2.29 23.07
C ARG A 148 -2.75 1.29 22.10
N VAL A 149 -3.61 0.46 21.51
CA VAL A 149 -3.22 -0.60 20.57
C VAL A 149 -4.03 -0.46 19.29
N LEU A 150 -3.37 -0.57 18.15
CA LEU A 150 -4.05 -0.68 16.85
C LEU A 150 -4.44 -2.14 16.62
N TRP A 151 -5.70 -2.36 16.31
CA TRP A 151 -6.24 -3.65 15.99
C TRP A 151 -6.77 -3.65 14.56
N ARG A 152 -6.68 -4.83 13.95
CA ARG A 152 -7.25 -5.12 12.64
C ARG A 152 -8.32 -6.19 12.82
N TYR A 153 -9.50 -5.93 12.30
CA TYR A 153 -10.52 -6.93 12.05
C TYR A 153 -10.57 -7.20 10.55
N GLY A 154 -10.23 -8.43 10.15
CA GLY A 154 -10.11 -8.78 8.75
C GLY A 154 -9.89 -10.27 8.54
N PRO A 155 -9.85 -10.72 7.27
CA PRO A 155 -9.47 -12.08 6.92
C PRO A 155 -8.04 -12.36 7.38
N GLN A 156 -7.77 -13.59 7.78
CA GLN A 156 -6.43 -14.04 8.12
C GLN A 156 -5.51 -13.97 6.89
N LEU A 157 -4.23 -13.67 7.13
CA LEU A 157 -3.20 -13.72 6.09
C LEU A 157 -2.48 -15.06 6.18
N ASP A 158 -2.31 -15.73 5.03
CA ASP A 158 -1.49 -16.93 4.93
C ASP A 158 0.02 -16.59 4.95
N ALA A 159 0.87 -17.61 4.91
CA ALA A 159 2.33 -17.44 4.90
C ALA A 159 2.85 -16.67 3.66
N ASN A 160 2.05 -16.56 2.61
CA ASN A 160 2.35 -15.84 1.38
C ASN A 160 1.76 -14.41 1.37
N GLY A 161 1.03 -14.02 2.42
CA GLY A 161 0.36 -12.72 2.51
C GLY A 161 -0.94 -12.62 1.70
N ASN A 162 -1.55 -13.75 1.34
CA ASN A 162 -2.87 -13.80 0.72
C ASN A 162 -3.97 -13.87 1.78
N TYR A 163 -5.15 -13.36 1.42
CA TYR A 163 -6.30 -13.36 2.30
C TYR A 163 -7.03 -14.72 2.29
N ASP A 164 -7.20 -15.30 3.48
CA ASP A 164 -8.18 -16.35 3.74
C ASP A 164 -9.52 -15.68 4.09
N THR A 165 -10.40 -15.57 3.09
CA THR A 165 -11.68 -14.86 3.20
C THR A 165 -12.71 -15.56 4.09
N PHE A 166 -12.46 -16.82 4.50
CA PHE A 166 -13.35 -17.58 5.36
C PHE A 166 -13.13 -17.28 6.85
N ASN A 167 -11.89 -17.01 7.25
CA ASN A 167 -11.50 -16.85 8.65
C ASN A 167 -11.26 -15.38 9.01
N TRP A 168 -12.24 -14.77 9.67
CA TRP A 168 -12.17 -13.38 10.13
C TRP A 168 -11.85 -13.32 11.61
N GLN A 169 -10.89 -12.48 11.98
CA GLN A 169 -10.45 -12.36 13.37
C GLN A 169 -9.96 -10.96 13.70
N HIS A 170 -9.95 -10.66 15.00
CA HIS A 170 -9.27 -9.50 15.55
C HIS A 170 -7.80 -9.85 15.77
N SER A 171 -6.89 -9.00 15.33
CA SER A 171 -5.46 -9.18 15.55
C SER A 171 -4.81 -7.85 15.93
N PRO A 172 -3.95 -7.81 16.96
CA PRO A 172 -3.19 -6.62 17.27
C PRO A 172 -2.14 -6.39 16.18
N VAL A 173 -2.02 -5.15 15.72
CA VAL A 173 -1.10 -4.75 14.65
C VAL A 173 0.13 -4.08 15.26
N ILE A 174 -0.10 -3.12 16.15
CA ILE A 174 0.94 -2.44 16.91
C ILE A 174 0.46 -2.07 18.31
N ASP A 175 1.34 -2.25 19.28
CA ASP A 175 1.22 -1.75 20.66
C ASP A 175 1.97 -0.41 20.81
N ARG A 176 1.77 0.28 21.92
CA ARG A 176 2.48 1.52 22.28
C ARG A 176 2.19 2.70 21.34
N LEU A 177 0.98 2.74 20.78
CA LEU A 177 0.45 4.01 20.29
C LEU A 177 0.37 4.99 21.46
N ALA A 178 0.59 6.27 21.18
CA ALA A 178 0.53 7.32 22.20
C ALA A 178 -0.88 7.40 22.80
N ALA A 179 -0.98 7.98 24.00
CA ALA A 179 -2.29 8.35 24.51
C ALA A 179 -2.92 9.39 23.58
N ALA A 180 -4.22 9.25 23.30
CA ALA A 180 -4.92 10.18 22.45
C ALA A 180 -5.30 11.44 23.26
N VAL A 181 -4.52 12.51 23.12
CA VAL A 181 -4.60 13.75 23.90
C VAL A 181 -5.19 14.90 23.08
N ASN A 182 -4.94 14.92 21.77
CA ASN A 182 -5.30 16.00 20.86
C ASN A 182 -6.35 15.57 19.82
N ASP A 183 -7.00 16.58 19.22
CA ASP A 183 -8.04 16.42 18.20
C ASP A 183 -7.51 16.98 16.86
N PRO A 184 -6.61 16.27 16.17
CA PRO A 184 -5.88 16.79 15.01
C PRO A 184 -6.80 16.97 13.81
N ILE A 185 -6.58 17.98 12.98
CA ILE A 185 -7.36 18.20 11.75
C ILE A 185 -6.51 17.76 10.56
N CYS A 186 -7.13 17.25 9.50
CA CYS A 186 -6.43 17.03 8.24
C CYS A 186 -5.96 18.38 7.67
N ASP A 187 -4.73 18.45 7.18
CA ASP A 187 -4.14 19.71 6.68
C ASP A 187 -4.95 20.31 5.52
N ASP A 188 -5.61 19.45 4.73
CA ASP A 188 -6.46 19.83 3.60
C ASP A 188 -7.96 19.67 3.99
N PRO A 189 -8.79 20.72 3.87
CA PRO A 189 -10.19 20.68 4.24
C PRO A 189 -11.04 19.76 3.35
N THR A 190 -10.52 19.32 2.20
CA THR A 190 -11.20 18.34 1.33
C THR A 190 -11.08 16.91 1.85
N PHE A 191 -10.30 16.70 2.92
CA PHE A 191 -10.13 15.40 3.57
C PHE A 191 -11.00 15.31 4.82
N THR A 192 -11.78 14.24 4.89
CA THR A 192 -12.51 13.83 6.08
C THR A 192 -11.59 13.02 6.98
N ARG A 193 -11.55 13.40 8.26
CA ARG A 193 -10.81 12.65 9.27
C ARG A 193 -11.64 11.49 9.81
N ILE A 194 -10.99 10.34 10.02
CA ILE A 194 -11.58 9.18 10.71
C ILE A 194 -10.68 8.82 11.89
N PRO A 195 -11.18 8.86 13.15
CA PRO A 195 -12.54 9.24 13.57
C PRO A 195 -12.81 10.75 13.46
N GLN A 196 -14.02 11.18 13.14
CA GLN A 196 -14.46 12.57 12.99
C GLN A 196 -14.52 13.35 14.31
N THR A 197 -14.64 12.66 15.44
CA THR A 197 -14.73 13.32 16.76
C THR A 197 -13.83 12.67 17.81
N GLY A 198 -13.40 13.49 18.77
CA GLY A 198 -12.64 13.05 19.93
C GLY A 198 -11.13 13.03 19.71
N LYS A 199 -10.41 12.78 20.81
CA LYS A 199 -8.94 12.80 20.81
C LYS A 199 -8.40 11.55 20.14
N VAL A 200 -7.68 11.70 19.03
CA VAL A 200 -7.28 10.60 18.11
C VAL A 200 -5.88 10.78 17.52
N ASP A 201 -5.04 11.63 18.13
CA ASP A 201 -3.65 11.84 17.68
C ASP A 201 -2.73 10.63 17.87
N ASP A 202 -3.25 9.50 18.35
CA ASP A 202 -2.57 8.21 18.42
C ASP A 202 -2.51 7.49 17.06
N PHE A 203 -3.65 7.37 16.39
CA PHE A 203 -3.75 6.90 15.02
C PHE A 203 -5.05 7.42 14.40
N TYR A 204 -4.94 8.09 13.26
CA TYR A 204 -6.10 8.57 12.52
C TYR A 204 -5.79 8.56 11.03
N THR A 205 -6.85 8.60 10.23
CA THR A 205 -6.70 8.71 8.77
C THR A 205 -7.43 9.93 8.25
N CYS A 206 -6.92 10.44 7.13
CA CYS A 206 -7.54 11.49 6.35
C CYS A 206 -7.88 10.92 4.98
N VAL A 207 -9.17 10.89 4.64
CA VAL A 207 -9.70 10.36 3.39
C VAL A 207 -10.49 11.46 2.68
N PRO A 208 -10.15 11.83 1.44
CA PRO A 208 -10.91 12.80 0.67
C PRO A 208 -12.19 12.20 0.09
N GLU A 209 -13.19 13.06 -0.13
CA GLU A 209 -14.43 12.67 -0.78
C GLU A 209 -14.20 12.36 -2.27
N GLY A 210 -14.68 11.21 -2.74
CA GLY A 210 -14.64 10.80 -4.14
C GLY A 210 -13.23 10.58 -4.74
N ARG A 211 -12.16 10.59 -3.93
CA ARG A 211 -10.80 10.27 -4.39
C ARG A 211 -10.26 9.04 -3.68
N ASN A 212 -9.69 8.15 -4.48
CA ASN A 212 -8.97 6.97 -4.03
C ASN A 212 -7.59 7.35 -3.47
N GLN A 213 -7.54 7.88 -2.25
CA GLN A 213 -6.30 8.10 -1.49
C GLN A 213 -6.58 8.13 0.01
N VAL A 214 -5.59 7.76 0.81
CA VAL A 214 -5.64 7.81 2.28
C VAL A 214 -4.34 8.40 2.79
N ILE A 215 -4.41 9.31 3.75
CA ILE A 215 -3.24 9.71 4.53
C ILE A 215 -3.35 9.04 5.90
N LEU A 216 -2.36 8.23 6.24
CA LEU A 216 -2.25 7.56 7.53
C LEU A 216 -1.38 8.42 8.43
N HIS A 217 -1.87 8.72 9.64
CA HIS A 217 -1.12 9.40 10.68
C HIS A 217 -1.04 8.49 11.90
N ALA A 218 0.17 8.33 12.45
CA ALA A 218 0.37 7.51 13.63
C ALA A 218 1.39 8.17 14.56
N LYS A 219 1.13 8.06 15.86
CA LYS A 219 2.00 8.51 16.93
C LYS A 219 2.17 7.40 17.95
N ALA A 220 3.41 7.05 18.25
CA ALA A 220 3.76 6.08 19.26
C ALA A 220 4.45 6.76 20.45
N GLN A 221 4.30 6.18 21.64
CA GLN A 221 5.04 6.60 22.83
C GLN A 221 5.68 5.41 23.55
N VAL A 222 6.90 5.60 24.03
CA VAL A 222 7.58 4.66 24.93
C VAL A 222 7.96 5.40 26.21
N ARG A 223 7.58 4.84 27.35
CA ARG A 223 8.03 5.32 28.66
C ARG A 223 9.27 4.55 29.09
N MET A 224 10.37 5.26 29.29
CA MET A 224 11.62 4.68 29.76
C MET A 224 11.56 4.41 31.27
N THR A 225 12.43 3.53 31.77
CA THR A 225 12.58 3.26 33.21
C THR A 225 13.00 4.49 34.01
N THR A 226 13.57 5.49 33.34
CA THR A 226 13.93 6.80 33.91
C THR A 226 12.75 7.78 34.02
N ASN A 227 11.52 7.35 33.68
CA ASN A 227 10.33 8.20 33.52
C ASN A 227 10.43 9.27 32.41
N GLU A 228 11.43 9.19 31.55
CA GLU A 228 11.45 9.96 30.30
C GLU A 228 10.47 9.32 29.31
N GLU A 229 9.69 10.14 28.61
CA GLU A 229 8.81 9.70 27.54
C GLU A 229 9.46 10.06 26.20
N LEU A 230 9.45 9.08 25.29
CA LEU A 230 9.89 9.26 23.92
C LEU A 230 8.67 9.11 23.00
N GLU A 231 8.46 10.11 22.17
CA GLU A 231 7.38 10.11 21.18
C GLU A 231 7.96 10.08 19.77
N TYR A 232 7.30 9.37 18.88
CA TYR A 232 7.59 9.38 17.46
C TYR A 232 6.29 9.46 16.67
N SER A 233 6.24 10.38 15.72
CA SER A 233 5.10 10.59 14.83
C SER A 233 5.53 10.45 13.38
N VAL A 234 4.70 9.79 12.58
CA VAL A 234 4.94 9.60 11.16
C VAL A 234 3.63 9.68 10.41
N SER A 235 3.71 10.11 9.14
CA SER A 235 2.56 10.20 8.27
C SER A 235 2.93 9.77 6.86
N THR A 236 2.04 9.02 6.21
CA THR A 236 2.26 8.52 4.86
C THR A 236 1.00 8.64 4.03
N ARG A 237 1.16 8.94 2.74
CA ARG A 237 0.08 9.01 1.77
C ARG A 237 0.07 7.72 0.95
N VAL A 238 -1.09 7.11 0.86
CA VAL A 238 -1.31 5.83 0.18
C VAL A 238 -2.42 6.00 -0.84
N PHE A 239 -2.22 5.41 -2.01
CA PHE A 239 -3.24 5.30 -3.03
C PHE A 239 -3.63 3.82 -3.12
N PRO A 240 -4.92 3.46 -2.97
CA PRO A 240 -5.37 2.14 -3.37
C PRO A 240 -5.06 1.98 -4.86
N ILE A 241 -4.69 0.77 -5.26
CA ILE A 241 -4.57 0.45 -6.68
C ILE A 241 -5.97 0.66 -7.25
N PRO A 242 -6.17 1.57 -8.22
CA PRO A 242 -7.45 1.64 -8.89
C PRO A 242 -7.73 0.25 -9.46
N CYS A 243 -8.80 -0.38 -8.98
CA CYS A 243 -9.33 -1.63 -9.52
C CYS A 243 -9.92 -1.36 -10.91
N GLN A 244 -9.06 -0.95 -11.84
CA GLN A 244 -9.38 -0.81 -13.24
C GLN A 244 -8.57 -1.78 -14.10
N LYS A 245 -7.54 -2.46 -13.54
CA LYS A 245 -6.80 -3.46 -14.35
C LYS A 245 -5.82 -4.43 -13.71
N PHE A 246 -5.34 -4.28 -12.48
CA PHE A 246 -4.19 -5.09 -12.01
C PHE A 246 -4.55 -6.39 -11.28
N CYS A 247 -5.83 -6.70 -11.10
CA CYS A 247 -6.24 -7.92 -10.39
C CYS A 247 -6.55 -9.11 -11.31
N ASP A 248 -6.59 -8.91 -12.62
CA ASP A 248 -6.91 -9.96 -13.61
C ASP A 248 -5.90 -9.96 -14.78
N LEU A 249 -4.59 -9.91 -14.53
CA LEU A 249 -3.60 -10.00 -15.61
C LEU A 249 -2.60 -11.12 -15.37
N ASP A 250 -2.97 -12.31 -15.82
CA ASP A 250 -2.01 -13.18 -16.50
C ASP A 250 -1.61 -12.62 -17.90
N SER A 251 -2.11 -11.45 -18.33
CA SER A 251 -1.62 -10.71 -19.51
C SER A 251 -2.23 -9.30 -19.60
N PRO A 252 -1.53 -8.28 -20.12
CA PRO A 252 -2.09 -6.95 -20.31
C PRO A 252 -3.28 -6.97 -21.30
N THR A 253 -4.50 -6.79 -20.80
CA THR A 253 -5.65 -6.38 -21.63
C THR A 253 -5.45 -4.92 -22.06
N TYR A 254 -6.10 -4.43 -23.12
CA TYR A 254 -5.98 -3.02 -23.58
C TYR A 254 -7.33 -2.29 -23.65
N PHE A 255 -8.41 -3.01 -23.37
CA PHE A 255 -9.79 -2.56 -23.44
C PHE A 255 -10.64 -3.31 -22.40
N TYR A 256 -11.88 -2.88 -22.18
CA TYR A 256 -12.91 -3.65 -21.46
C TYR A 256 -14.23 -3.61 -22.23
N LEU A 257 -15.11 -4.60 -22.02
CA LEU A 257 -16.44 -4.60 -22.63
C LEU A 257 -17.45 -3.89 -21.72
N THR A 258 -18.24 -2.98 -22.30
CA THR A 258 -19.37 -2.33 -21.64
C THR A 258 -20.70 -2.70 -22.29
N ALA A 259 -21.76 -2.64 -21.49
CA ALA A 259 -23.12 -2.77 -21.98
C ALA A 259 -23.53 -1.52 -22.76
N ASP A 260 -24.32 -1.74 -23.80
CA ASP A 260 -25.02 -0.67 -24.48
C ASP A 260 -26.23 -0.20 -23.67
N ASP A 261 -26.65 1.05 -23.87
CA ASP A 261 -27.82 1.60 -23.21
C ASP A 261 -29.07 0.90 -23.75
N GLY A 262 -29.73 0.10 -22.90
CA GLY A 262 -30.89 -0.73 -23.27
C GLY A 262 -30.57 -2.17 -23.70
N ALA A 263 -29.30 -2.58 -23.64
CA ALA A 263 -28.94 -3.99 -23.78
C ALA A 263 -29.38 -4.82 -22.55
N LEU A 264 -29.63 -6.13 -22.75
CA LEU A 264 -29.78 -7.06 -21.64
C LEU A 264 -28.47 -7.08 -20.81
N PRO A 265 -28.51 -7.28 -19.49
CA PRO A 265 -27.35 -7.20 -18.59
C PRO A 265 -26.15 -8.06 -19.04
N ASP A 266 -26.43 -9.13 -19.78
CA ASP A 266 -25.46 -10.14 -20.21
C ASP A 266 -24.86 -9.87 -21.60
N LYS A 267 -25.34 -8.86 -22.34
CA LYS A 267 -24.77 -8.47 -23.64
C LYS A 267 -23.95 -7.18 -23.50
N ARG A 268 -22.62 -7.31 -23.61
CA ARG A 268 -21.67 -6.19 -23.56
C ARG A 268 -20.93 -6.03 -24.89
N PRO A 269 -21.55 -5.42 -25.91
CA PRO A 269 -21.01 -5.47 -27.26
C PRO A 269 -20.03 -4.32 -27.58
N ILE A 270 -19.74 -3.43 -26.62
CA ILE A 270 -18.92 -2.25 -26.88
C ILE A 270 -17.57 -2.40 -26.19
N PRO A 271 -16.46 -2.59 -26.93
CA PRO A 271 -15.12 -2.50 -26.37
C PRO A 271 -14.75 -1.04 -26.14
N ILE A 272 -14.38 -0.70 -24.90
CA ILE A 272 -13.85 0.60 -24.51
C ILE A 272 -12.34 0.49 -24.34
N VAL A 273 -11.60 1.28 -25.10
CA VAL A 273 -10.15 1.36 -25.05
C VAL A 273 -9.71 2.11 -23.80
N ILE A 274 -8.64 1.66 -23.12
CA ILE A 274 -8.17 2.31 -21.87
C ILE A 274 -6.73 2.80 -21.90
N VAL A 275 -6.03 2.60 -23.01
CA VAL A 275 -4.74 3.22 -23.32
C VAL A 275 -4.81 3.76 -24.75
N PRO A 276 -4.07 4.82 -25.13
CA PRO A 276 -4.03 5.23 -26.53
C PRO A 276 -3.69 4.03 -27.43
N ALA A 277 -4.47 3.81 -28.49
CA ALA A 277 -4.35 2.61 -29.31
C ALA A 277 -4.65 2.89 -30.78
N THR A 278 -4.16 2.02 -31.64
CA THR A 278 -4.56 1.89 -33.04
C THR A 278 -5.46 0.67 -33.17
N VAL A 279 -6.69 0.91 -33.64
CA VAL A 279 -7.73 -0.09 -33.84
C VAL A 279 -7.78 -0.47 -35.31
N LYS A 280 -7.73 -1.77 -35.61
CA LYS A 280 -7.88 -2.30 -36.96
C LYS A 280 -8.97 -3.37 -36.97
N ALA A 281 -10.01 -3.20 -37.78
CA ALA A 281 -11.04 -4.22 -37.97
C ALA A 281 -10.93 -4.89 -39.33
N GLU A 282 -11.06 -6.20 -39.37
CA GLU A 282 -11.01 -7.01 -40.59
C GLU A 282 -12.23 -7.93 -40.68
N ILE A 283 -12.88 -7.97 -41.85
CA ILE A 283 -13.93 -8.94 -42.13
C ILE A 283 -13.25 -10.27 -42.45
N ILE A 284 -13.39 -11.24 -41.54
CA ILE A 284 -12.77 -12.57 -41.69
C ILE A 284 -13.75 -13.60 -42.26
N GLN A 285 -15.05 -13.35 -42.16
CA GLN A 285 -16.10 -14.17 -42.78
C GLN A 285 -17.30 -13.29 -43.16
N GLY A 286 -17.88 -13.53 -44.33
CA GLY A 286 -19.02 -12.78 -44.86
C GLY A 286 -18.73 -12.11 -46.20
N GLY A 287 -19.67 -11.28 -46.68
CA GLY A 287 -19.48 -10.48 -47.89
C GLY A 287 -18.51 -9.30 -47.69
N THR A 288 -18.04 -8.72 -48.78
CA THR A 288 -17.20 -7.51 -48.75
C THR A 288 -18.03 -6.27 -48.45
N CYS A 289 -17.52 -5.37 -47.61
CA CYS A 289 -18.18 -4.10 -47.25
C CYS A 289 -17.36 -2.92 -47.77
N THR A 290 -17.88 -2.18 -48.75
CA THR A 290 -17.22 -0.97 -49.27
C THR A 290 -17.43 0.19 -48.31
N PHE A 291 -16.35 0.89 -47.94
CA PHE A 291 -16.40 2.00 -46.97
C PHE A 291 -17.51 3.00 -47.29
N SER A 292 -18.41 3.18 -46.33
CA SER A 292 -19.61 4.01 -46.43
C SER A 292 -20.17 4.24 -45.02
N PRO A 293 -21.18 5.10 -44.83
CA PRO A 293 -21.82 5.27 -43.52
C PRO A 293 -22.39 3.99 -42.89
N SER A 294 -22.57 2.92 -43.69
CA SER A 294 -23.06 1.61 -43.25
C SER A 294 -21.98 0.51 -43.27
N CYS A 295 -20.73 0.85 -43.58
CA CYS A 295 -19.60 -0.06 -43.68
C CYS A 295 -18.30 0.63 -43.21
N GLY A 296 -17.77 0.24 -42.06
CA GLY A 296 -16.48 0.72 -41.57
C GLY A 296 -16.36 0.65 -40.05
N VAL A 297 -15.35 1.33 -39.52
CA VAL A 297 -15.00 1.35 -38.09
C VAL A 297 -15.05 2.80 -37.60
N LEU A 298 -15.52 2.97 -36.37
CA LEU A 298 -15.50 4.22 -35.63
C LEU A 298 -14.93 3.97 -34.24
N THR A 299 -14.11 4.91 -33.77
CA THR A 299 -13.70 5.03 -32.38
C THR A 299 -14.16 6.40 -31.86
N ALA A 300 -15.00 6.39 -30.83
CA ALA A 300 -15.54 7.64 -30.28
C ALA A 300 -16.03 7.41 -28.84
N PRO A 301 -16.19 8.48 -28.02
CA PRO A 301 -16.80 8.37 -26.70
C PRO A 301 -18.15 7.64 -26.76
N LYS A 302 -18.47 6.83 -25.74
CA LYS A 302 -19.69 5.99 -25.72
C LYS A 302 -20.98 6.76 -26.11
N GLY A 303 -21.11 8.02 -25.67
CA GLY A 303 -22.29 8.86 -25.95
C GLY A 303 -22.45 9.27 -27.42
N ASP A 304 -21.40 9.14 -28.23
CA ASP A 304 -21.37 9.52 -29.65
C ASP A 304 -21.53 8.31 -30.59
N LEU A 305 -21.64 7.11 -30.03
CA LEU A 305 -21.88 5.87 -30.79
C LEU A 305 -23.38 5.69 -31.14
N PRO A 306 -23.73 5.08 -32.28
CA PRO A 306 -22.86 4.38 -33.24
C PRO A 306 -22.09 5.29 -34.21
N GLY A 307 -22.40 6.60 -34.22
CA GLY A 307 -21.76 7.61 -35.08
C GLY A 307 -21.67 7.24 -36.57
N THR A 308 -20.80 7.95 -37.31
CA THR A 308 -20.44 7.60 -38.70
C THR A 308 -19.05 6.97 -38.73
N PRO A 309 -18.84 5.85 -39.45
CA PRO A 309 -17.51 5.26 -39.64
C PRO A 309 -16.47 6.28 -40.10
N GLU A 310 -15.29 6.23 -39.50
CA GLU A 310 -14.15 7.09 -39.84
C GLU A 310 -13.05 6.33 -40.62
N GLY A 311 -13.01 5.00 -40.50
CA GLY A 311 -12.07 4.13 -41.19
C GLY A 311 -12.71 2.98 -41.95
N ALA A 312 -12.08 2.58 -43.06
CA ALA A 312 -12.45 1.37 -43.79
C ALA A 312 -11.98 0.10 -43.04
N PHE A 313 -12.63 -1.03 -43.30
CA PHE A 313 -12.08 -2.33 -42.87
C PHE A 313 -10.68 -2.53 -43.45
N GLY A 314 -9.74 -2.99 -42.62
CA GLY A 314 -8.33 -3.13 -42.94
C GLY A 314 -7.49 -1.86 -42.73
N SER A 315 -8.11 -0.69 -42.56
CA SER A 315 -7.41 0.56 -42.26
C SER A 315 -7.28 0.79 -40.75
N PRO A 316 -6.14 1.33 -40.28
CA PRO A 316 -5.99 1.71 -38.88
C PRO A 316 -6.83 2.94 -38.54
N VAL A 317 -7.41 2.94 -37.35
CA VAL A 317 -8.19 4.02 -36.75
C VAL A 317 -7.63 4.30 -35.36
N ASP A 318 -7.42 5.57 -35.02
CA ASP A 318 -6.79 5.95 -33.75
C ASP A 318 -7.85 6.13 -32.65
N ALA A 319 -7.67 5.43 -31.52
CA ALA A 319 -8.51 5.55 -30.34
C ALA A 319 -7.74 6.17 -29.17
N ILE A 320 -8.40 7.02 -28.40
CA ILE A 320 -7.91 7.51 -27.11
C ILE A 320 -8.57 6.76 -25.94
N PRO A 321 -8.00 6.83 -24.73
CA PRO A 321 -8.62 6.22 -23.55
C PRO A 321 -10.04 6.75 -23.31
N GLY A 322 -11.00 5.84 -23.19
CA GLY A 322 -12.42 6.14 -23.02
C GLY A 322 -13.26 5.99 -24.31
N ASP A 323 -12.62 5.85 -25.47
CA ASP A 323 -13.33 5.62 -26.72
C ASP A 323 -13.87 4.20 -26.81
N GLY A 324 -15.12 4.08 -27.27
CA GLY A 324 -15.72 2.82 -27.67
C GLY A 324 -15.51 2.53 -29.15
N ILE A 325 -15.35 1.25 -29.47
CA ILE A 325 -15.17 0.77 -30.84
C ILE A 325 -16.53 0.35 -31.40
N ALA A 326 -16.99 1.07 -32.42
CA ALA A 326 -18.15 0.70 -33.22
C ALA A 326 -17.72 0.18 -34.60
N VAL A 327 -18.32 -0.93 -34.99
CA VAL A 327 -18.12 -1.59 -36.28
C VAL A 327 -19.45 -1.58 -37.01
N HIS A 328 -19.43 -1.12 -38.26
CA HIS A 328 -20.58 -1.09 -39.17
C HIS A 328 -20.33 -2.05 -40.34
N VAL A 329 -21.25 -2.97 -40.60
CA VAL A 329 -21.17 -3.92 -41.72
C VAL A 329 -22.55 -4.11 -42.35
N ASP A 330 -22.70 -3.71 -43.62
CA ASP A 330 -23.93 -3.89 -44.40
C ASP A 330 -25.18 -3.35 -43.67
N GLY A 331 -25.00 -2.21 -42.99
CA GLY A 331 -26.03 -1.56 -42.19
C GLY A 331 -26.27 -2.18 -40.81
N LEU A 332 -25.55 -3.25 -40.44
CA LEU A 332 -25.46 -3.81 -39.08
C LEU A 332 -24.38 -3.07 -38.30
N HIS A 333 -24.53 -2.96 -36.98
CA HIS A 333 -23.48 -2.43 -36.11
C HIS A 333 -23.57 -3.02 -34.70
N ASN A 334 -22.45 -3.07 -33.98
CA ASN A 334 -22.36 -3.71 -32.64
C ASN A 334 -22.99 -2.88 -31.53
N VAL A 335 -23.22 -1.58 -31.78
CA VAL A 335 -23.92 -0.66 -30.90
C VAL A 335 -25.44 -0.75 -31.17
N PHE A 336 -26.31 -0.27 -30.30
CA PHE A 336 -27.73 -0.61 -30.29
C PHE A 336 -28.48 0.04 -31.45
N GLY A 337 -29.32 -0.77 -32.12
CA GLY A 337 -30.21 -0.34 -33.18
C GLY A 337 -31.18 -1.46 -33.59
N ASN A 338 -32.32 -1.54 -32.90
CA ASN A 338 -33.48 -2.41 -33.14
C ASN A 338 -33.35 -3.94 -32.91
N LYS A 339 -34.48 -4.56 -32.49
CA LYS A 339 -34.64 -5.99 -32.09
C LYS A 339 -34.44 -7.04 -33.20
N THR A 340 -34.09 -6.63 -34.42
CA THR A 340 -34.05 -7.48 -35.62
C THR A 340 -32.71 -8.17 -35.87
N ARG A 341 -31.75 -8.04 -34.95
CA ARG A 341 -30.36 -8.46 -35.12
C ARG A 341 -29.84 -9.10 -33.84
N ASP A 342 -28.89 -10.01 -33.97
CA ASP A 342 -28.09 -10.53 -32.85
C ASP A 342 -26.61 -10.35 -33.18
N VAL A 343 -25.89 -9.72 -32.24
CA VAL A 343 -24.43 -9.56 -32.28
C VAL A 343 -23.88 -10.30 -31.07
N ASP A 344 -22.99 -11.25 -31.33
CA ASP A 344 -22.24 -11.94 -30.30
C ASP A 344 -20.81 -11.41 -30.31
N VAL A 345 -20.23 -11.24 -29.11
CA VAL A 345 -18.93 -10.61 -28.91
C VAL A 345 -18.06 -11.53 -28.09
N TYR A 346 -16.89 -11.86 -28.63
CA TYR A 346 -15.95 -12.79 -28.02
C TYR A 346 -14.61 -12.09 -27.79
N THR A 347 -13.98 -12.42 -26.66
CA THR A 347 -12.61 -12.01 -26.29
C THR A 347 -11.75 -13.26 -26.05
N SER A 348 -10.48 -13.08 -25.71
CA SER A 348 -9.59 -14.19 -25.35
C SER A 348 -10.12 -15.04 -24.17
N ASP A 349 -10.96 -14.48 -23.30
CA ASP A 349 -11.57 -15.18 -22.17
C ASP A 349 -12.82 -15.99 -22.56
N SER A 350 -13.36 -15.79 -23.77
CA SER A 350 -14.56 -16.48 -24.24
C SER A 350 -14.26 -17.93 -24.62
N ARG A 351 -14.65 -18.87 -23.75
CA ARG A 351 -14.46 -20.32 -23.97
C ARG A 351 -15.24 -20.88 -25.17
N ASP A 352 -16.31 -20.20 -25.54
CA ASP A 352 -17.22 -20.53 -26.64
C ASP A 352 -16.92 -19.74 -27.92
N SER A 353 -15.82 -18.99 -27.96
CA SER A 353 -15.38 -18.29 -29.17
C SER A 353 -15.19 -19.28 -30.33
N PRO A 354 -15.65 -18.95 -31.55
CA PRO A 354 -15.45 -19.81 -32.72
C PRO A 354 -13.99 -19.91 -33.15
N ARG A 355 -13.08 -19.11 -32.56
CA ARG A 355 -11.64 -19.12 -32.83
C ARG A 355 -10.84 -18.68 -31.59
N ASN A 356 -9.57 -19.07 -31.54
CA ASN A 356 -8.64 -18.52 -30.55
C ASN A 356 -8.41 -17.03 -30.83
N LEU A 357 -8.44 -16.22 -29.77
CA LEU A 357 -8.25 -14.77 -29.82
C LEU A 357 -7.09 -14.40 -28.91
N ASP A 358 -6.26 -13.47 -29.38
CA ASP A 358 -5.23 -12.86 -28.55
C ASP A 358 -5.87 -11.84 -27.58
N ASN A 359 -5.17 -11.50 -26.49
CA ASN A 359 -5.68 -10.58 -25.46
C ASN A 359 -5.94 -9.15 -25.94
N ASN A 360 -5.46 -8.82 -27.14
CA ASN A 360 -5.69 -7.55 -27.82
C ASN A 360 -6.73 -7.65 -28.96
N GLN A 361 -7.43 -8.78 -29.08
CA GLN A 361 -8.42 -9.03 -30.11
C GLN A 361 -9.84 -9.13 -29.55
N VAL A 362 -10.78 -8.62 -30.34
CA VAL A 362 -12.23 -8.79 -30.13
C VAL A 362 -12.82 -9.35 -31.41
N LEU A 363 -13.67 -10.36 -31.29
CA LEU A 363 -14.42 -10.90 -32.42
C LEU A 363 -15.88 -10.52 -32.30
N PHE A 364 -16.41 -9.89 -33.33
CA PHE A 364 -17.84 -9.66 -33.50
C PHE A 364 -18.43 -10.66 -34.48
N VAL A 365 -19.54 -11.28 -34.10
CA VAL A 365 -20.34 -12.15 -34.96
C VAL A 365 -21.72 -11.55 -35.12
N PHE A 366 -21.98 -11.00 -36.31
CA PHE A 366 -23.25 -10.40 -36.67
C PHE A 366 -24.11 -11.43 -37.39
N THR A 367 -25.34 -11.66 -36.90
CA THR A 367 -26.30 -12.56 -37.54
C THR A 367 -27.58 -11.81 -37.91
N THR A 368 -27.97 -11.86 -39.19
CA THR A 368 -29.25 -11.31 -39.65
C THR A 368 -30.38 -12.32 -39.47
N LYS A 369 -31.58 -11.85 -39.11
CA LYS A 369 -32.81 -12.66 -39.05
C LYS A 369 -33.50 -12.84 -40.42
N THR A 370 -32.82 -12.47 -41.51
CA THR A 370 -33.33 -12.62 -42.88
C THR A 370 -33.26 -14.09 -43.33
N THR A 371 -34.00 -14.48 -44.36
CA THR A 371 -33.93 -15.85 -44.94
C THR A 371 -33.41 -15.76 -46.38
N PRO A 372 -32.23 -16.35 -46.70
CA PRO A 372 -31.30 -17.03 -45.80
C PRO A 372 -30.60 -16.06 -44.81
N PRO A 373 -30.18 -16.55 -43.64
CA PRO A 373 -29.43 -15.74 -42.68
C PRO A 373 -28.04 -15.44 -43.23
N ASN A 374 -27.64 -14.18 -43.16
CA ASN A 374 -26.26 -13.77 -43.44
C ASN A 374 -25.54 -13.59 -42.11
N SER A 375 -24.32 -14.12 -42.05
CA SER A 375 -23.44 -13.97 -40.89
C SER A 375 -22.14 -13.27 -41.29
N TYR A 376 -21.76 -12.23 -40.56
CA TYR A 376 -20.46 -11.58 -40.70
C TYR A 376 -19.63 -11.81 -39.45
N GLN A 377 -18.36 -12.18 -39.62
CA GLN A 377 -17.38 -12.22 -38.55
C GLN A 377 -16.34 -11.14 -38.78
N ILE A 378 -16.13 -10.30 -37.75
CA ILE A 378 -15.22 -9.17 -37.82
C ILE A 378 -14.25 -9.27 -36.65
N LEU A 379 -12.97 -9.40 -36.99
CA LEU A 379 -11.88 -9.39 -36.04
C LEU A 379 -11.37 -7.97 -35.86
N VAL A 380 -11.44 -7.46 -34.64
CA VAL A 380 -10.86 -6.19 -34.25
C VAL A 380 -9.58 -6.46 -33.47
N THR A 381 -8.48 -5.85 -33.89
CA THR A 381 -7.19 -5.87 -33.20
C THR A 381 -6.90 -4.48 -32.65
N ILE A 382 -6.51 -4.40 -31.38
CA ILE A 382 -6.26 -3.16 -30.64
C ILE A 382 -4.78 -3.12 -30.27
N GLU A 383 -4.00 -2.32 -30.98
CA GLU A 383 -2.56 -2.19 -30.75
C GLU A 383 -2.30 -0.94 -29.89
N PRO A 384 -1.78 -1.07 -28.66
CA PRO A 384 -1.43 0.10 -27.84
C PRO A 384 -0.32 0.91 -28.52
N LYS A 385 -0.39 2.24 -28.39
CA LYS A 385 0.64 3.17 -28.88
C LYS A 385 1.77 3.39 -27.90
#